data_AF-A0AAQ3NWW5-F1
#
_entry.id   AF-A0AAQ3NWW5-F1
#
_cell.length_a   1.000
_cell.length_b   1.000
_cell.length_c   1.000
_cell.angle_alpha   90.00
_cell.angle_beta   90.00
_cell.angle_gamma   90.00
#
_symmetry.space_group_name_H-M   'P 1'
#
loop_
_entity.id
_entity.type
_entity.pdbx_description
1 polymer ?
#
loop_
_entity_poly.entity_id
_entity_poly.type
_entity_poly.pdbx_seq_one_letter_code
_entity_poly.pdbx_strand_id
1 'polypeptide(L)'
;MIPIWVFTLPFGICAAQTSTFFIKQGAIMNRKLGNGFEVPPASIFTLAAIGMISAVILYDNVLVPTLRKLTGNERGINILQRIGIGMVFSVLSMIVAAMVERKRLDAVEMNGAIKGSLSMSVFWLGPQFIIIGVGDGFALVGLQEYFYDQVPDSMRSLGIALYLSVIGAASFLSSVLITIVDHVTSKSGKSWFGKDLNSSRLDKFFWLLAVITTLNLFMFVFFARKYNYKNVQKLAVADCYEDKSDDGKADVRV
;
A
#
# COMPACT_ATOMS: atom_id res chain seq x y z
N MET A 1 -15.88 1.98 8.66
CA MET A 1 -15.56 1.38 7.35
C MET A 1 -15.40 2.41 6.24
N ILE A 2 -16.45 3.12 5.81
CA ILE A 2 -16.39 4.06 4.64
C ILE A 2 -15.26 5.11 4.75
N PRO A 3 -15.03 5.78 5.89
CA PRO A 3 -13.93 6.74 5.98
C PRO A 3 -12.54 6.09 5.73
N ILE A 4 -12.32 4.91 6.31
CA ILE A 4 -11.07 4.16 6.11
C ILE A 4 -10.92 3.75 4.65
N TRP A 5 -12.01 3.30 4.02
CA TRP A 5 -12.04 2.98 2.60
C TRP A 5 -11.60 4.16 1.73
N VAL A 6 -12.09 5.37 2.01
CA VAL A 6 -11.72 6.59 1.25
C VAL A 6 -10.26 6.96 1.49
N PHE A 7 -9.82 7.00 2.75
CA PHE A 7 -8.46 7.39 3.10
C PHE A 7 -7.39 6.40 2.61
N THR A 8 -7.76 5.18 2.22
CA THR A 8 -6.80 4.20 1.70
C THR A 8 -6.68 4.20 0.18
N LEU A 9 -7.51 4.96 -0.53
CA LEU A 9 -7.43 5.07 -2.00
C LEU A 9 -6.07 5.64 -2.47
N PRO A 10 -5.49 6.70 -1.86
CA PRO A 10 -4.18 7.21 -2.31
C PRO A 10 -3.05 6.20 -2.11
N PHE A 11 -3.12 5.37 -1.06
CA PHE A 11 -2.22 4.24 -0.91
C PHE A 11 -2.39 3.23 -2.05
N GLY A 12 -3.64 2.86 -2.39
CA GLY A 12 -3.93 1.96 -3.50
C GLY A 12 -3.46 2.51 -4.85
N ILE A 13 -3.49 3.83 -5.06
CA ILE A 13 -2.95 4.47 -6.27
C ILE A 13 -1.44 4.24 -6.34
N CYS A 14 -0.71 4.36 -5.22
CA CYS A 14 0.72 4.07 -5.19
C CYS A 14 1.01 2.59 -5.48
N ALA A 15 0.23 1.67 -4.88
CA ALA A 15 0.35 0.25 -5.14
C ALA A 15 0.11 -0.12 -6.63
N ALA A 16 -0.81 0.58 -7.30
CA ALA A 16 -1.07 0.39 -8.73
C ALA A 16 0.15 0.75 -9.63
N GLN A 17 1.08 1.60 -9.15
CA GLN A 17 2.29 1.94 -9.90
C GLN A 17 3.26 0.76 -10.00
N THR A 18 3.25 -0.10 -8.98
CA THR A 18 4.15 -1.26 -8.84
C THR A 18 3.97 -2.27 -9.98
N SER A 19 2.73 -2.49 -10.44
CA SER A 19 2.41 -3.38 -11.56
C SER A 19 2.41 -2.68 -12.94
N THR A 20 2.54 -1.35 -12.96
CA THR A 20 2.44 -0.54 -14.19
C THR A 20 3.73 0.23 -14.48
N PHE A 21 3.87 1.46 -13.98
CA PHE A 21 5.02 2.31 -14.31
C PHE A 21 6.35 1.72 -13.83
N PHE A 22 6.39 1.02 -12.70
CA PHE A 22 7.63 0.42 -12.24
C PHE A 22 8.11 -0.69 -13.20
N ILE A 23 7.19 -1.51 -13.71
CA ILE A 23 7.51 -2.53 -14.71
C ILE A 23 7.92 -1.89 -16.04
N LYS A 24 7.24 -0.81 -16.44
CA LYS A 24 7.57 -0.02 -17.63
C LYS A 24 8.97 0.58 -17.54
N GLN A 25 9.36 1.17 -16.39
CA GLN A 25 10.74 1.61 -16.15
C GLN A 25 11.71 0.45 -16.30
N GLY A 26 11.40 -0.70 -15.68
CA GLY A 26 12.24 -1.89 -15.74
C GLY A 26 12.49 -2.38 -17.17
N ALA A 27 11.49 -2.26 -18.06
CA ALA A 27 11.56 -2.73 -19.43
C ALA A 27 12.56 -1.96 -20.31
N ILE A 28 12.86 -0.71 -19.97
CA ILE A 28 13.78 0.16 -20.74
C ILE A 28 15.19 0.26 -20.12
N MET A 29 15.40 -0.30 -18.93
CA MET A 29 16.67 -0.28 -18.21
C MET A 29 17.56 -1.47 -18.58
N ASN A 30 18.81 -1.46 -18.13
CA ASN A 30 19.70 -2.59 -18.33
C ASN A 30 19.34 -3.78 -17.43
N ARG A 31 18.84 -4.84 -18.06
CA ARG A 31 18.38 -6.08 -17.42
C ARG A 31 19.39 -7.23 -17.52
N LYS A 32 20.59 -6.99 -18.05
CA LYS A 32 21.62 -8.03 -18.17
C LYS A 32 22.23 -8.33 -16.80
N LEU A 33 22.32 -9.62 -16.48
CA LEU A 33 22.91 -10.15 -15.26
C LEU A 33 24.03 -11.12 -15.63
N GLY A 34 25.24 -10.88 -15.09
CA GLY A 34 26.41 -11.73 -15.28
C GLY A 34 26.72 -12.01 -16.76
N ASN A 35 26.86 -13.29 -17.11
CA ASN A 35 27.27 -13.77 -18.43
C ASN A 35 26.18 -13.69 -19.52
N GLY A 36 25.36 -12.64 -19.50
CA GLY A 36 24.42 -12.33 -20.59
C GLY A 36 22.97 -12.78 -20.38
N PHE A 37 22.59 -13.24 -19.18
CA PHE A 37 21.19 -13.52 -18.88
C PHE A 37 20.41 -12.20 -18.81
N GLU A 38 19.30 -12.08 -19.52
CA GLU A 38 18.45 -10.89 -19.48
C GLU A 38 17.20 -11.15 -18.65
N VAL A 39 17.11 -10.48 -17.50
CA VAL A 39 16.01 -10.63 -16.55
C VAL A 39 14.71 -10.09 -17.17
N PRO A 40 13.59 -10.85 -17.17
CA PRO A 40 12.30 -10.32 -17.63
C PRO A 40 11.87 -9.10 -16.79
N PRO A 41 11.32 -8.01 -17.37
CA PRO A 41 11.03 -6.80 -16.60
C PRO A 41 10.01 -7.04 -15.48
N ALA A 42 9.04 -7.92 -15.73
CA ALA A 42 8.02 -8.28 -14.76
C ALA A 42 8.57 -9.05 -13.55
N SER A 43 9.68 -9.79 -13.68
CA SER A 43 10.18 -10.60 -12.57
C SER A 43 10.80 -9.77 -11.44
N ILE A 44 11.09 -8.48 -11.68
CA ILE A 44 11.55 -7.54 -10.65
C ILE A 44 10.47 -7.30 -9.59
N PHE A 45 9.20 -7.51 -9.93
CA PHE A 45 8.09 -7.50 -8.98
C PHE A 45 8.32 -8.45 -7.79
N THR A 46 9.11 -9.51 -7.97
CA THR A 46 9.53 -10.42 -6.89
C THR A 46 10.17 -9.68 -5.71
N LEU A 47 10.83 -8.54 -5.94
CA LEU A 47 11.41 -7.72 -4.87
C LEU A 47 10.32 -7.13 -3.94
N ALA A 48 9.16 -6.77 -4.47
CA ALA A 48 8.02 -6.38 -3.63
C ALA A 48 7.46 -7.57 -2.84
N ALA A 49 7.36 -8.75 -3.46
CA ALA A 49 6.94 -9.96 -2.76
C ALA A 49 7.89 -10.32 -1.59
N ILE A 50 9.21 -10.22 -1.80
CA ILE A 50 10.21 -10.40 -0.74
C ILE A 50 10.01 -9.37 0.38
N GLY A 51 9.79 -8.10 0.05
CA GLY A 51 9.50 -7.04 1.02
C GLY A 51 8.26 -7.34 1.85
N MET A 52 7.17 -7.78 1.20
CA MET A 52 5.91 -8.13 1.84
C MET A 52 6.06 -9.33 2.78
N ILE A 53 6.68 -10.43 2.32
CA ILE A 53 6.93 -11.62 3.13
C ILE A 53 7.80 -11.26 4.34
N SER A 54 8.86 -10.49 4.13
CA SER A 54 9.75 -10.04 5.21
C SER A 54 9.01 -9.21 6.25
N ALA A 55 8.12 -8.30 5.81
CA ALA A 55 7.31 -7.48 6.70
C ALA A 55 6.30 -8.30 7.51
N VAL A 56 5.64 -9.28 6.89
CA VAL A 56 4.71 -10.19 7.59
C VAL A 56 5.45 -11.04 8.63
N ILE A 57 6.59 -11.63 8.27
CA ILE A 57 7.41 -12.42 9.20
C ILE A 57 7.88 -11.54 10.38
N LEU A 58 8.37 -10.34 10.11
CA LEU A 58 8.77 -9.38 11.14
C LEU A 58 7.58 -9.01 12.04
N TYR A 59 6.41 -8.80 11.46
CA TYR A 59 5.21 -8.45 12.20
C TYR A 59 4.78 -9.58 13.15
N ASP A 60 4.58 -10.78 12.62
CA ASP A 60 4.00 -11.90 13.38
C ASP A 60 4.99 -12.49 14.40
N ASN A 61 6.27 -12.60 14.06
CA ASN A 61 7.25 -13.28 14.92
C ASN A 61 7.99 -12.33 15.87
N VAL A 62 8.10 -11.05 15.55
CA VAL A 62 8.88 -10.08 16.35
C VAL A 62 7.99 -9.03 16.97
N LEU A 63 7.21 -8.30 16.16
CA LEU A 63 6.40 -7.18 16.67
C LEU A 63 5.25 -7.65 17.56
N VAL A 64 4.45 -8.63 17.12
CA VAL A 64 3.29 -9.11 17.88
C VAL A 64 3.69 -9.67 19.25
N PRO A 65 4.67 -10.60 19.38
CA PRO A 65 5.02 -11.15 20.68
C PRO A 65 5.66 -10.12 21.62
N THR A 66 6.44 -9.19 21.08
CA THR A 66 7.10 -8.13 21.87
C THR A 66 6.08 -7.11 22.35
N LEU A 67 5.20 -6.65 21.46
CA LEU A 67 4.22 -5.62 21.78
C LEU A 67 3.08 -6.18 22.61
N ARG A 68 2.67 -7.44 22.44
CA ARG A 68 1.68 -8.08 23.31
C ARG A 68 2.13 -8.06 24.78
N LYS A 69 3.43 -8.25 25.04
CA LYS A 69 4.01 -8.17 26.40
C LYS A 69 3.99 -6.76 26.98
N LEU A 70 4.07 -5.73 26.14
CA LEU A 70 4.17 -4.32 26.56
C LEU A 70 2.81 -3.60 26.60
N THR A 71 1.95 -3.86 25.62
CA THR A 71 0.67 -3.15 25.42
C THR A 71 -0.53 -3.94 25.94
N GLY A 72 -0.37 -5.26 26.19
CA GLY A 72 -1.48 -6.15 26.53
C GLY A 72 -2.46 -6.41 25.38
N ASN A 73 -2.23 -5.84 24.19
CA ASN A 73 -3.06 -6.06 23.02
C ASN A 73 -2.65 -7.36 22.32
N GLU A 74 -3.60 -8.27 22.09
CA GLU A 74 -3.35 -9.54 21.41
C GLU A 74 -2.77 -9.38 20.00
N ARG A 75 -3.07 -8.25 19.34
CA ARG A 75 -2.59 -7.89 18.00
C ARG A 75 -1.27 -7.10 18.02
N GLY A 76 -0.71 -6.81 19.20
CA GLY A 76 0.49 -5.97 19.37
C GLY A 76 0.21 -4.48 19.18
N ILE A 77 -0.23 -4.08 17.97
CA ILE A 77 -0.65 -2.70 17.64
C ILE A 77 -2.12 -2.64 17.21
N ASN A 78 -2.66 -1.42 17.18
CA ASN A 78 -3.98 -1.15 16.66
C ASN A 78 -4.01 -1.32 15.12
N ILE A 79 -5.08 -1.89 14.55
CA ILE A 79 -5.16 -2.12 13.09
C ILE A 79 -5.02 -0.82 12.29
N LEU A 80 -5.61 0.30 12.73
CA LEU A 80 -5.47 1.58 12.05
C LEU A 80 -4.01 2.09 12.10
N GLN A 81 -3.28 1.81 13.18
CA GLN A 81 -1.85 2.11 13.24
C GLN A 81 -1.05 1.24 12.27
N ARG A 82 -1.36 -0.06 12.18
CA ARG A 82 -0.77 -0.98 11.20
C ARG A 82 -0.96 -0.46 9.77
N ILE A 83 -2.19 -0.06 9.42
CA ILE A 83 -2.50 0.54 8.12
C ILE A 83 -1.72 1.85 7.90
N GLY A 84 -1.68 2.73 8.90
CA GLY A 84 -0.94 3.99 8.84
C GLY A 84 0.56 3.80 8.62
N ILE A 85 1.18 2.79 9.24
CA ILE A 85 2.58 2.43 9.00
C ILE A 85 2.80 2.05 7.53
N GLY A 86 1.92 1.24 6.95
CA GLY A 86 2.00 0.89 5.53
C GLY A 86 1.86 2.10 4.59
N MET A 87 1.00 3.07 4.96
CA MET A 87 0.89 4.35 4.23
C MET A 87 2.17 5.20 4.33
N VAL A 88 2.91 5.16 5.44
CA VAL A 88 4.23 5.83 5.53
C VAL A 88 5.20 5.21 4.52
N PHE A 89 5.23 3.88 4.44
CA PHE A 89 6.09 3.18 3.48
C PHE A 89 5.70 3.48 2.03
N SER A 90 4.42 3.65 1.69
CA SER A 90 4.03 4.05 0.33
C SER A 90 4.54 5.45 -0.04
N VAL A 91 4.49 6.40 0.89
CA VAL A 91 5.09 7.74 0.71
C VAL A 91 6.59 7.61 0.44
N LEU A 92 7.30 6.86 1.28
CA LEU A 92 8.75 6.63 1.12
C LEU A 92 9.08 5.98 -0.23
N SER A 93 8.27 5.01 -0.67
CA SER A 93 8.46 4.35 -1.96
C SER A 93 8.31 5.34 -3.11
N MET A 94 7.29 6.22 -3.08
CA MET A 94 7.10 7.23 -4.14
C MET A 94 8.24 8.25 -4.17
N ILE A 95 8.76 8.67 -3.01
CA ILE A 95 9.94 9.55 -2.93
C ILE A 95 11.15 8.88 -3.58
N VAL A 96 11.43 7.63 -3.19
CA VAL A 96 12.55 6.85 -3.75
C VAL A 96 12.37 6.66 -5.25
N ALA A 97 11.17 6.31 -5.71
CA ALA A 97 10.86 6.16 -7.13
C ALA A 97 11.08 7.45 -7.92
N ALA A 98 10.69 8.60 -7.36
CA ALA A 98 10.92 9.91 -7.96
C ALA A 98 12.43 10.22 -8.10
N MET A 99 13.23 9.91 -7.08
CA MET A 99 14.68 10.10 -7.09
C MET A 99 15.38 9.16 -8.09
N VAL A 100 14.99 7.89 -8.10
CA VAL A 100 15.52 6.88 -9.03
C VAL A 100 15.19 7.26 -10.47
N GLU A 101 13.96 7.68 -10.74
CA GLU A 101 13.55 8.12 -12.07
C GLU A 101 14.27 9.40 -12.51
N ARG A 102 14.46 10.36 -11.59
CA ARG A 102 15.23 11.57 -11.88
C ARG A 102 16.64 11.22 -12.31
N LYS A 103 17.32 10.33 -11.57
CA LYS A 103 18.66 9.85 -11.91
C LYS A 103 18.70 9.16 -13.28
N ARG A 104 17.68 8.36 -13.61
CA ARG A 104 17.57 7.70 -14.92
C ARG A 104 17.40 8.70 -16.06
N LEU A 105 16.56 9.73 -15.86
CA LEU A 105 16.33 10.79 -16.84
C LEU A 105 17.58 11.65 -17.06
N ASP A 106 18.33 11.97 -16.00
CA ASP A 106 19.59 12.71 -16.12
C ASP A 106 20.62 11.91 -16.96
N ALA A 107 20.67 10.58 -16.79
CA ALA A 107 21.52 9.72 -17.63
C ALA A 107 21.10 9.70 -19.12
N VAL A 108 19.80 9.77 -19.39
CA VAL A 108 19.22 9.89 -20.74
C VAL A 108 19.56 11.24 -21.38
N GLU A 109 19.52 12.32 -20.61
CA GLU A 109 19.87 13.66 -21.08
C GLU A 109 21.35 13.77 -21.46
N MET A 110 22.24 13.16 -20.67
CA MET A 110 23.68 13.20 -20.91
C MET A 110 24.16 12.28 -22.05
N ASN A 111 23.59 11.07 -22.15
CA ASN A 111 24.13 10.02 -23.04
C ASN A 111 23.21 9.70 -24.23
N GLY A 112 22.06 10.36 -24.33
CA GLY A 112 21.00 10.07 -25.30
C GLY A 112 20.08 8.92 -24.84
N ALA A 113 18.91 8.82 -25.49
CA ALA A 113 17.80 7.95 -25.07
C ALA A 113 18.15 6.47 -24.85
N ILE A 114 18.90 5.86 -25.78
CA ILE A 114 19.21 4.42 -25.71
C ILE A 114 20.36 4.15 -24.74
N LYS A 115 21.49 4.86 -24.90
CA LYS A 115 22.68 4.64 -24.06
C LYS A 115 22.44 5.06 -22.61
N GLY A 116 21.70 6.13 -22.37
CA GLY A 116 21.37 6.60 -21.02
C GLY A 116 20.48 5.63 -20.25
N SER A 117 19.41 5.10 -20.86
CA SER A 117 18.54 4.13 -20.19
C SER A 117 19.25 2.80 -19.90
N LEU A 118 20.11 2.34 -20.83
CA LEU A 118 20.91 1.13 -20.64
C LEU A 118 22.15 1.33 -19.75
N SER A 119 22.49 2.56 -19.39
CA SER A 119 23.56 2.83 -18.43
C SER A 119 23.17 2.43 -17.01
N MET A 120 21.86 2.43 -16.70
CA MET A 120 21.35 2.16 -15.37
C MET A 120 20.86 0.72 -15.26
N SER A 121 21.43 -0.03 -14.30
CA SER A 121 20.97 -1.38 -13.98
C SER A 121 19.55 -1.36 -13.42
N VAL A 122 18.75 -2.35 -13.81
CA VAL A 122 17.35 -2.46 -13.39
C VAL A 122 17.19 -2.66 -11.87
N PHE A 123 18.23 -3.14 -11.18
CA PHE A 123 18.25 -3.29 -9.72
C PHE A 123 18.18 -1.96 -8.96
N TRP A 124 18.38 -0.82 -9.62
CA TRP A 124 18.08 0.50 -9.04
C TRP A 124 16.60 0.70 -8.70
N LEU A 125 15.69 -0.08 -9.29
CA LEU A 125 14.28 -0.11 -8.89
C LEU A 125 14.06 -0.94 -7.60
N GLY A 126 15.06 -1.70 -7.14
CA GLY A 126 14.93 -2.56 -5.96
C GLY A 126 14.45 -1.82 -4.70
N PRO A 127 15.02 -0.67 -4.33
CA PRO A 127 14.59 0.08 -3.15
C PRO A 127 13.09 0.43 -3.15
N GLN A 128 12.56 1.01 -4.24
CA GLN A 128 11.14 1.36 -4.34
C GLN A 128 10.22 0.13 -4.27
N PHE A 129 10.60 -1.01 -4.86
CA PHE A 129 9.85 -2.27 -4.80
C PHE A 129 9.86 -2.88 -3.38
N ILE A 130 11.01 -2.93 -2.72
CA ILE A 130 11.11 -3.49 -1.36
C ILE A 130 10.32 -2.62 -0.39
N ILE A 131 10.46 -1.30 -0.47
CA ILE A 131 9.76 -0.35 0.41
C ILE A 131 8.24 -0.46 0.24
N ILE A 132 7.72 -0.48 -0.99
CA ILE A 132 6.27 -0.63 -1.21
C ILE A 132 5.79 -2.01 -0.76
N GLY A 133 6.56 -3.07 -1.01
CA GLY A 133 6.23 -4.43 -0.56
C GLY A 133 6.13 -4.53 0.96
N VAL A 134 7.06 -3.90 1.69
CA VAL A 134 6.95 -3.77 3.15
C VAL A 134 5.66 -3.02 3.52
N GLY A 135 5.39 -1.91 2.84
CA GLY A 135 4.16 -1.14 3.00
C GLY A 135 2.89 -1.97 2.80
N ASP A 136 2.85 -2.82 1.77
CA ASP A 136 1.74 -3.74 1.47
C ASP A 136 1.54 -4.77 2.59
N GLY A 137 2.63 -5.32 3.15
CA GLY A 137 2.56 -6.25 4.28
C GLY A 137 1.92 -5.65 5.54
N PHE A 138 2.04 -4.33 5.72
CA PHE A 138 1.38 -3.60 6.81
C PHE A 138 -0.04 -3.15 6.42
N ALA A 139 -0.19 -2.43 5.30
CA ALA A 139 -1.45 -1.79 4.93
C ALA A 139 -2.46 -2.74 4.28
N LEU A 140 -2.08 -3.57 3.31
CA LEU A 140 -3.05 -4.47 2.66
C LEU A 140 -3.53 -5.55 3.62
N VAL A 141 -2.60 -6.15 4.38
CA VAL A 141 -2.98 -7.15 5.41
C VAL A 141 -3.84 -6.50 6.50
N GLY A 142 -3.47 -5.30 6.97
CA GLY A 142 -4.27 -4.56 7.94
C GLY A 142 -5.64 -4.14 7.41
N LEU A 143 -5.76 -3.77 6.13
CA LEU A 143 -7.04 -3.44 5.49
C LEU A 143 -7.93 -4.66 5.35
N GLN A 144 -7.38 -5.78 4.92
CA GLN A 144 -8.11 -7.04 4.82
C GLN A 144 -8.66 -7.44 6.19
N GLU A 145 -7.82 -7.41 7.23
CA GLU A 145 -8.22 -7.70 8.62
C GLU A 145 -9.29 -6.71 9.10
N TYR A 146 -9.12 -5.40 8.86
CA TYR A 146 -10.10 -4.38 9.23
C TYR A 146 -11.46 -4.61 8.60
N PHE A 147 -11.55 -4.78 7.28
CA PHE A 147 -12.85 -4.93 6.62
C PHE A 147 -13.51 -6.27 6.94
N TYR A 148 -12.73 -7.31 7.18
CA TYR A 148 -13.25 -8.61 7.62
C TYR A 148 -13.86 -8.53 9.02
N ASP A 149 -13.20 -7.85 9.97
CA ASP A 149 -13.65 -7.75 11.36
C ASP A 149 -14.81 -6.77 11.58
N GLN A 150 -14.98 -5.79 10.70
CA GLN A 150 -15.98 -4.74 10.88
C GLN A 150 -17.38 -5.12 10.36
N VAL A 151 -17.49 -6.22 9.61
CA VAL A 151 -18.77 -6.75 9.12
C VAL A 151 -19.25 -7.89 10.03
N PRO A 152 -20.58 -8.14 10.13
CA PRO A 152 -21.11 -9.30 10.84
C PRO A 152 -20.59 -10.63 10.24
N ASP A 153 -20.55 -11.68 11.06
CA ASP A 153 -20.05 -13.00 10.63
C ASP A 153 -20.78 -13.56 9.41
N SER A 154 -22.10 -13.34 9.33
CA SER A 154 -22.94 -13.73 8.19
C SER A 154 -22.63 -12.96 6.90
N MET A 155 -21.83 -11.90 6.95
CA MET A 155 -21.50 -11.00 5.83
C MET A 155 -19.99 -10.86 5.58
N ARG A 156 -19.16 -11.80 6.06
CA ARG A 156 -17.68 -11.76 5.88
C ARG A 156 -17.24 -11.60 4.41
N SER A 157 -17.99 -12.14 3.46
CA SER A 157 -17.74 -11.94 2.02
C SER A 157 -17.85 -10.48 1.59
N LEU A 158 -18.75 -9.70 2.20
CA LEU A 158 -18.87 -8.26 1.96
C LEU A 158 -17.63 -7.50 2.42
N GLY A 159 -17.02 -7.90 3.55
CA GLY A 159 -15.76 -7.34 4.03
C GLY A 159 -14.63 -7.50 3.01
N ILE A 160 -14.47 -8.71 2.46
CA ILE A 160 -13.48 -8.97 1.40
C ILE A 160 -13.82 -8.22 0.11
N ALA A 161 -15.10 -8.13 -0.26
CA ALA A 161 -15.52 -7.34 -1.41
C ALA A 161 -15.19 -5.85 -1.24
N LEU A 162 -15.40 -5.28 -0.05
CA LEU A 162 -15.03 -3.90 0.27
C LEU A 162 -13.51 -3.70 0.19
N TYR A 163 -12.71 -4.63 0.71
CA TYR A 163 -11.25 -4.60 0.56
C TYR A 163 -10.80 -4.62 -0.91
N LEU A 164 -11.30 -5.57 -1.71
CA LEU A 164 -10.97 -5.66 -3.14
C LEU A 164 -11.43 -4.42 -3.91
N SER A 165 -12.56 -3.84 -3.51
CA SER A 165 -13.07 -2.61 -4.13
C SER A 165 -12.15 -1.41 -3.92
N VAL A 166 -11.38 -1.35 -2.82
CA VAL A 166 -10.34 -0.31 -2.63
C VAL A 166 -9.29 -0.42 -3.73
N ILE A 167 -8.79 -1.63 -4.01
CA ILE A 167 -7.74 -1.87 -5.02
C ILE A 167 -8.28 -1.51 -6.41
N GLY A 168 -9.50 -1.95 -6.72
CA GLY A 168 -10.15 -1.65 -8.00
C GLY A 168 -10.40 -0.15 -8.18
N ALA A 169 -11.03 0.50 -7.20
CA ALA A 169 -11.32 1.93 -7.23
C ALA A 169 -10.03 2.77 -7.32
N ALA A 170 -8.99 2.38 -6.59
CA ALA A 170 -7.70 3.06 -6.66
C ALA A 170 -7.01 2.92 -8.03
N SER A 171 -7.19 1.79 -8.72
CA SER A 171 -6.68 1.60 -10.08
C SER A 171 -7.41 2.48 -11.10
N PHE A 172 -8.73 2.61 -10.98
CA PHE A 172 -9.51 3.55 -11.79
C PHE A 172 -9.10 5.00 -11.48
N LEU A 173 -8.96 5.35 -10.20
CA LEU A 173 -8.58 6.68 -9.78
C LEU A 173 -7.15 7.03 -10.21
N SER A 174 -6.24 6.07 -10.22
CA SER A 174 -4.89 6.22 -10.78
C SER A 174 -4.97 6.59 -12.27
N SER A 175 -5.82 5.91 -13.04
CA SER A 175 -6.02 6.23 -14.46
C SER A 175 -6.60 7.63 -14.65
N VAL A 176 -7.61 8.01 -13.87
CA VAL A 176 -8.20 9.35 -13.91
C VAL A 176 -7.16 10.41 -13.54
N LEU A 177 -6.36 10.16 -12.50
CA LEU A 177 -5.30 11.08 -12.07
C LEU A 177 -4.26 11.27 -13.18
N ILE A 178 -3.84 10.21 -13.86
CA ILE A 178 -2.94 10.28 -15.02
C ILE A 178 -3.56 11.17 -16.11
N THR A 179 -4.83 10.94 -16.47
CA THR A 179 -5.54 11.75 -17.49
C THR A 179 -5.64 13.24 -17.10
N ILE A 180 -5.95 13.54 -15.84
CA ILE A 180 -6.02 14.92 -15.35
C ILE A 180 -4.63 15.58 -15.43
N VAL A 181 -3.59 14.89 -14.96
CA VAL A 181 -2.22 15.41 -14.98
C VAL A 181 -1.75 15.62 -16.43
N ASP A 182 -2.04 14.69 -17.33
CA ASP A 182 -1.74 14.82 -18.76
C ASP A 182 -2.41 16.07 -19.37
N HIS A 183 -3.71 16.26 -19.10
CA HIS A 183 -4.47 17.40 -19.60
C HIS A 183 -4.00 18.75 -19.02
N VAL A 184 -3.68 18.79 -17.72
CA VAL A 184 -3.21 20.02 -17.07
C VAL A 184 -1.81 20.38 -17.55
N THR A 185 -0.92 19.39 -17.69
CA THR A 185 0.49 19.63 -18.02
C THR A 185 0.71 19.92 -19.50
N SER A 186 -0.13 19.36 -20.39
CA SER A 186 -0.15 19.70 -21.81
C SER A 186 -0.59 21.15 -22.07
N LYS A 187 -1.51 21.70 -21.26
CA LYS A 187 -1.89 23.12 -21.36
C LYS A 187 -0.79 24.08 -20.93
N SER A 188 0.04 23.66 -19.97
CA SER A 188 1.16 24.45 -19.45
C SER A 188 2.45 24.27 -20.27
N GLY A 189 2.39 23.58 -21.41
CA GLY A 189 3.54 23.31 -22.29
C GLY A 189 3.67 21.82 -22.60
N LYS A 190 4.76 21.18 -22.14
CA LYS A 190 5.02 19.78 -22.42
C LYS A 190 4.33 18.87 -21.39
N SER A 191 3.49 17.95 -21.87
CA SER A 191 2.88 16.92 -21.02
C SER A 191 3.94 16.11 -20.27
N TRP A 192 3.59 15.69 -19.05
CA TRP A 192 4.40 14.73 -18.29
C TRP A 192 4.37 13.33 -18.90
N PHE A 193 3.38 12.98 -19.71
CA PHE A 193 3.29 11.68 -20.36
C PHE A 193 3.59 11.83 -21.87
N GLY A 194 4.81 11.50 -22.26
CA GLY A 194 5.25 11.51 -23.65
C GLY A 194 4.96 10.20 -24.39
N LYS A 195 5.39 10.13 -25.66
CA LYS A 195 5.24 8.92 -26.49
C LYS A 195 5.97 7.71 -25.89
N ASP A 196 7.16 7.97 -25.33
CA ASP A 196 8.00 6.98 -24.65
C ASP A 196 8.36 7.45 -23.24
N LEU A 197 8.68 6.50 -22.36
CA LEU A 197 9.12 6.77 -20.98
C LEU A 197 10.32 7.71 -20.89
N ASN A 198 11.25 7.65 -21.84
CA ASN A 198 12.40 8.56 -21.91
C ASN A 198 11.99 10.02 -22.15
N SER A 199 10.82 10.24 -22.75
CA SER A 199 10.27 11.57 -23.00
C SER A 199 9.28 12.02 -21.92
N SER A 200 8.89 11.11 -21.03
CA SER A 200 7.95 11.33 -19.92
C SER A 200 8.67 11.85 -18.67
N ARG A 201 7.93 12.63 -17.87
CA ARG A 201 8.35 13.15 -16.56
C ARG A 201 7.70 12.36 -15.44
N LEU A 202 7.99 11.06 -15.41
CA LEU A 202 7.53 10.17 -14.33
C LEU A 202 8.10 10.57 -12.97
N ASP A 203 9.28 11.19 -12.94
CA ASP A 203 9.86 11.79 -11.74
C ASP A 203 8.89 12.79 -11.07
N LYS A 204 8.27 13.66 -11.86
CA LYS A 204 7.27 14.63 -11.38
C LYS A 204 5.97 13.95 -10.95
N PHE A 205 5.54 12.92 -11.68
CA PHE A 205 4.34 12.17 -11.32
C PHE A 205 4.50 11.43 -9.98
N PHE A 206 5.66 10.81 -9.73
CA PHE A 206 5.94 10.18 -8.44
C PHE A 206 6.07 11.20 -7.30
N TRP A 207 6.66 12.38 -7.54
CA TRP A 207 6.63 13.48 -6.56
C TRP A 207 5.21 13.93 -6.25
N LEU A 208 4.34 14.06 -7.26
CA LEU A 208 2.93 14.40 -7.05
C LEU A 208 2.23 13.35 -6.19
N LEU A 209 2.43 12.06 -6.48
CA LEU A 209 1.88 10.97 -5.67
C LEU A 209 2.41 11.02 -4.23
N ALA A 210 3.70 11.28 -4.03
CA ALA A 210 4.29 11.44 -2.70
C ALA A 210 3.61 12.59 -1.91
N VAL A 211 3.36 13.74 -2.54
CA VAL A 211 2.66 14.87 -1.91
C VAL A 211 1.21 14.52 -1.58
N ILE A 212 0.45 13.98 -2.53
CA ILE A 212 -0.96 13.60 -2.33
C ILE A 212 -1.07 12.58 -1.19
N THR A 213 -0.23 11.55 -1.20
CA THR A 213 -0.23 10.51 -0.16
C THR A 213 0.22 11.02 1.19
N THR A 214 1.19 11.94 1.24
CA THR A 214 1.61 12.59 2.48
C THR A 214 0.49 13.40 3.11
N LEU A 215 -0.20 14.23 2.31
CA LEU A 215 -1.36 15.00 2.77
C LEU A 215 -2.47 14.08 3.27
N ASN A 216 -2.75 13.02 2.51
CA ASN A 216 -3.73 12.00 2.90
C ASN A 216 -3.33 11.29 4.19
N LEU A 217 -2.06 10.96 4.39
CA LEU A 217 -1.55 10.33 5.61
C LEU A 217 -1.80 11.22 6.84
N PHE A 218 -1.58 12.53 6.74
CA PHE A 218 -1.90 13.46 7.83
C PHE A 218 -3.39 13.47 8.16
N MET A 219 -4.25 13.51 7.13
CA MET A 219 -5.70 13.43 7.31
C MET A 219 -6.14 12.09 7.93
N PHE A 220 -5.56 10.98 7.46
CA PHE A 220 -5.81 9.65 7.98
C PHE A 220 -5.42 9.55 9.45
N VAL A 221 -4.22 10.03 9.85
CA VAL A 221 -3.77 10.00 11.25
C VAL A 221 -4.69 10.86 12.12
N PHE A 222 -5.09 12.04 11.66
CA PHE A 222 -6.03 12.90 12.38
C PHE A 222 -7.38 12.19 12.59
N PHE A 223 -7.90 11.54 11.55
CA PHE A 223 -9.16 10.80 11.62
C PHE A 223 -9.05 9.55 12.49
N ALA A 224 -7.98 8.77 12.34
CA ALA A 224 -7.74 7.54 13.09
C ALA A 224 -7.64 7.80 14.60
N ARG A 225 -7.08 8.95 15.01
CA ARG A 225 -7.06 9.37 16.43
C ARG A 225 -8.44 9.64 17.00
N LYS A 226 -9.41 10.06 16.17
CA LYS A 226 -10.81 10.31 16.56
C LYS A 226 -11.71 9.09 16.38
N TYR A 227 -11.20 8.01 15.80
CA TYR A 227 -12.00 6.84 15.45
C TYR A 227 -12.20 5.93 16.67
N ASN A 228 -13.42 5.89 17.20
CA ASN A 228 -13.79 4.91 18.23
C ASN A 228 -13.97 3.52 17.59
N TYR A 229 -13.19 2.56 18.05
CA TYR A 229 -13.36 1.16 17.69
C TYR A 229 -14.72 0.65 18.19
N LYS A 230 -15.41 -0.12 17.36
CA LYS A 230 -16.56 -0.92 17.80
C LYS A 230 -16.02 -1.95 18.81
N ASN A 231 -16.35 -1.79 20.09
CA ASN A 231 -15.99 -2.73 21.17
C ASN A 231 -16.83 -4.00 21.04
N VAL A 232 -16.56 -4.83 20.03
CA VAL A 232 -17.26 -6.13 19.85
C VAL A 232 -16.95 -7.09 21.00
N GLN A 233 -15.79 -6.93 21.65
CA GLN A 233 -15.33 -7.81 22.72
C GLN A 233 -16.04 -7.57 24.07
N LYS A 234 -16.74 -6.44 24.27
CA LYS A 234 -17.55 -6.22 25.48
C LYS A 234 -18.96 -6.80 25.38
N LEU A 235 -19.54 -6.90 24.17
CA LEU A 235 -20.88 -7.48 24.00
C LEU A 235 -20.86 -9.01 24.11
N ALA A 236 -19.89 -9.69 23.49
CA ALA A 236 -19.83 -11.15 23.56
C ALA A 236 -19.61 -11.69 24.99
N VAL A 237 -18.88 -10.94 25.83
CA VAL A 237 -18.69 -11.30 27.23
C VAL A 237 -19.94 -11.00 28.06
N ALA A 238 -20.66 -9.90 27.79
CA ALA A 238 -21.92 -9.60 28.47
C ALA A 238 -23.01 -10.64 28.15
N ASP A 239 -23.17 -11.03 26.88
CA ASP A 239 -24.13 -12.06 26.48
C ASP A 239 -23.81 -13.43 27.13
N CYS A 240 -22.53 -13.78 27.28
CA CYS A 240 -22.12 -15.01 27.96
C CYS A 240 -22.37 -15.02 29.48
N TYR A 241 -22.57 -13.85 30.10
CA TYR A 241 -22.92 -13.73 31.52
C TYR A 241 -24.43 -13.65 31.75
N GLU A 242 -25.19 -13.01 30.84
CA GLU A 242 -26.66 -12.98 30.93
C GLU A 242 -27.27 -14.36 30.69
N ASP A 243 -26.79 -15.12 29.69
CA ASP A 243 -27.34 -16.44 29.34
C ASP A 243 -27.07 -17.51 30.43
N LYS A 244 -26.09 -17.30 31.31
CA LYS A 244 -25.83 -18.16 32.48
C LYS A 244 -26.64 -17.81 33.72
N SER A 245 -27.31 -16.66 33.74
CA SER A 245 -28.03 -16.17 34.92
C SER A 245 -29.51 -16.56 34.95
N ASP A 246 -30.08 -16.99 33.81
CA ASP A 246 -31.52 -17.26 33.68
C ASP A 246 -31.90 -18.75 33.80
N ASP A 247 -30.93 -19.68 33.72
CA ASP A 247 -31.19 -21.13 33.72
C ASP A 247 -31.22 -21.78 35.13
N GLY A 248 -31.32 -20.97 36.19
CA GLY A 248 -31.13 -21.39 37.59
C GLY A 248 -32.36 -21.39 38.50
N LYS A 249 -33.57 -21.08 38.01
CA LYS A 249 -34.78 -21.03 38.84
C LYS A 249 -35.93 -21.86 38.26
N ALA A 250 -35.75 -23.18 38.23
CA ALA A 250 -36.87 -24.11 38.20
C ALA A 250 -37.21 -24.53 39.65
N ASP A 251 -38.40 -24.11 40.05
CA ASP A 251 -39.06 -24.24 41.34
C ASP A 251 -39.16 -25.71 41.81
N VAL A 252 -38.56 -26.04 42.96
CA VAL A 252 -38.82 -27.29 43.69
C VAL A 252 -39.67 -26.92 44.89
N ARG A 253 -40.98 -27.18 44.81
CA ARG A 253 -41.86 -27.27 45.97
C ARG A 253 -42.51 -28.65 46.01
N VAL A 254 -42.17 -29.34 47.10
CA VAL A 254 -42.78 -30.57 47.62
C VAL A 254 -44.20 -30.29 48.08
#